data_AF-A0A967MGY5-F1
#
_entry.id   AF-A0A967MGY5-F1
#
_cell.length_a   1.000
_cell.length_b   1.000
_cell.length_c   1.000
_cell.angle_alpha   90.00
_cell.angle_beta   90.00
_cell.angle_gamma   90.00
#
_symmetry.space_group_name_H-M   'P 1'
#
loop_
_entity.id
_entity.type
_entity.pdbx_description
1 polymer ?
#
loop_
_entity_poly.entity_id
_entity_poly.type
_entity_poly.pdbx_seq_one_letter_code
_entity_poly.pdbx_strand_id
1 'polypeptide(L)'
;EPYAYESGFSVKWVIEAQIAQAASGSVDDQAGDLQLGVVAPWLGWGPYLWADGSNPTPDGLAWQPTDFEADGTHPGPSGETKVGAALLSFFKTSPVTASWFLR
;
A
#
# COMPACT_ATOMS: atom_id res chain seq x y z
N GLU A 1 -10.53 -2.15 11.36
CA GLU A 1 -10.49 -3.52 10.78
C GLU A 1 -9.16 -4.21 11.10
N PRO A 2 -9.19 -5.43 11.67
CA PRO A 2 -7.97 -6.22 11.89
C PRO A 2 -7.36 -6.77 10.58
N TYR A 3 -8.18 -7.27 9.64
CA TYR A 3 -7.69 -7.87 8.38
C TYR A 3 -6.78 -6.95 7.54
N ALA A 4 -7.15 -5.68 7.40
CA ALA A 4 -6.35 -4.72 6.65
C ALA A 4 -5.01 -4.39 7.34
N TYR A 5 -4.96 -4.47 8.68
CA TYR A 5 -3.71 -4.36 9.43
C TYR A 5 -2.81 -5.56 9.18
N GLU A 6 -3.37 -6.76 9.30
CA GLU A 6 -2.64 -8.02 9.20
C GLU A 6 -2.12 -8.28 7.79
N SER A 7 -2.95 -8.07 6.77
CA SER A 7 -2.57 -8.25 5.36
C SER A 7 -1.50 -7.25 4.90
N GLY A 8 -1.40 -6.08 5.56
CA GLY A 8 -0.31 -5.13 5.33
C GLY A 8 1.09 -5.73 5.58
N PHE A 9 1.22 -6.67 6.52
CA PHE A 9 2.49 -7.35 6.76
C PHE A 9 2.88 -8.27 5.60
N SER A 10 1.93 -8.98 5.00
CA SER A 10 2.20 -9.81 3.82
C SER A 10 2.73 -9.00 2.64
N VAL A 11 2.15 -7.81 2.40
CA VAL A 11 2.64 -6.87 1.37
C VAL A 11 4.05 -6.38 1.71
N LYS A 12 4.30 -6.08 2.99
CA LYS A 12 5.63 -5.63 3.44
C LYS A 12 6.68 -6.71 3.19
N TRP A 13 6.40 -7.94 3.59
CA TRP A 13 7.36 -9.03 3.48
C TRP A 13 7.67 -9.41 2.04
N VAL A 14 6.71 -9.38 1.11
CA VAL A 14 7.01 -9.68 -0.30
C VAL A 14 7.88 -8.59 -0.95
N ILE A 15 7.69 -7.32 -0.58
CA ILE A 15 8.55 -6.22 -1.05
C ILE A 15 9.97 -6.36 -0.45
N GLU A 16 10.06 -6.67 0.84
CA GLU A 16 11.34 -6.92 1.51
C GLU A 16 12.09 -8.11 0.90
N ALA A 17 11.39 -9.20 0.59
CA ALA A 17 11.95 -10.36 -0.10
C ALA A 17 12.49 -10.00 -1.50
N GLN A 18 11.75 -9.20 -2.28
CA GLN A 18 12.24 -8.75 -3.59
C GLN A 18 13.51 -7.88 -3.47
N ILE A 19 13.57 -6.98 -2.48
CA ILE A 19 14.76 -6.17 -2.20
C ILE A 19 15.94 -7.07 -1.80
N ALA A 20 15.71 -8.06 -0.93
CA ALA A 20 16.73 -8.98 -0.47
C ALA A 20 17.28 -9.84 -1.61
N GLN A 21 16.42 -10.37 -2.48
CA GLN A 21 16.85 -11.13 -3.65
C GLN A 21 17.62 -10.24 -4.65
N ALA A 22 17.18 -9.01 -4.89
CA ALA A 22 17.92 -8.08 -5.76
C ALA A 22 19.33 -7.80 -5.24
N ALA A 23 19.54 -7.80 -3.91
CA ALA A 23 20.83 -7.56 -3.29
C ALA A 23 21.71 -8.82 -3.20
N SER A 24 21.13 -9.99 -2.97
CA SER A 24 21.86 -11.23 -2.63
C SER A 24 21.83 -12.31 -3.72
N GLY A 25 20.86 -12.25 -4.63
CA GLY A 25 20.53 -13.33 -5.56
C GLY A 25 19.79 -14.51 -4.93
N SER A 26 19.60 -14.53 -3.61
CA SER A 26 18.92 -15.62 -2.91
C SER A 26 17.41 -15.52 -3.07
N VAL A 27 16.78 -16.68 -3.35
CA VAL A 27 15.32 -16.82 -3.41
C VAL A 27 14.77 -16.98 -2.00
N ASP A 28 13.70 -16.26 -1.68
CA ASP A 28 12.98 -16.42 -0.41
C ASP A 28 12.10 -17.67 -0.44
N ASP A 29 12.19 -18.53 0.58
CA ASP A 29 11.47 -19.81 0.61
C ASP A 29 9.94 -19.63 0.69
N GLN A 30 9.45 -18.50 1.21
CA GLN A 30 8.04 -18.22 1.41
C GLN A 30 7.44 -17.42 0.24
N ALA A 31 8.17 -16.43 -0.28
CA ALA A 31 7.73 -15.54 -1.34
C ALA A 31 8.10 -16.05 -2.75
N GLY A 32 9.04 -16.98 -2.85
CA GLY A 32 9.50 -17.56 -4.11
C GLY A 32 10.45 -16.64 -4.88
N ASP A 33 10.66 -16.98 -6.16
CA ASP A 33 11.56 -16.22 -7.04
C ASP A 33 10.92 -14.90 -7.49
N LEU A 34 11.49 -13.80 -7.03
CA LEU A 34 11.08 -12.42 -7.26
C LEU A 34 12.07 -11.65 -8.14
N GLN A 35 12.87 -12.33 -8.97
CA GLN A 35 13.84 -11.69 -9.84
C GLN A 35 13.18 -10.65 -10.76
N LEU A 36 13.56 -9.38 -10.54
CA LEU A 36 13.07 -8.22 -11.29
C LEU A 36 13.35 -8.35 -12.79
N GLY A 37 12.30 -8.19 -13.59
CA GLY A 37 12.41 -8.20 -15.06
C GLY A 37 12.58 -9.57 -15.69
N VAL A 38 12.53 -10.64 -14.89
CA VAL A 38 12.57 -12.04 -15.36
C VAL A 38 11.31 -12.78 -14.95
N VAL A 39 11.08 -12.92 -13.65
CA VAL A 39 9.96 -13.70 -13.09
C VAL A 39 8.90 -12.79 -12.48
N ALA A 40 9.31 -11.72 -11.78
CA ALA A 40 8.40 -10.83 -11.07
C ALA A 40 8.43 -9.38 -11.58
N PRO A 41 7.30 -8.65 -11.49
CA PRO A 41 7.27 -7.22 -11.73
C PRO A 41 7.99 -6.46 -10.61
N TRP A 42 8.25 -5.17 -10.84
CA TRP A 42 8.66 -4.29 -9.76
C TRP A 42 7.54 -4.12 -8.72
N LEU A 43 7.89 -4.31 -7.45
CA LEU A 43 7.01 -4.11 -6.30
C LEU A 43 7.45 -2.87 -5.54
N GLY A 44 6.48 -2.05 -5.16
CA GLY A 44 6.71 -0.81 -4.41
C GLY A 44 5.62 -0.54 -3.40
N TRP A 45 5.92 0.33 -2.43
CA TRP A 45 4.99 0.74 -1.39
C TRP A 45 4.19 1.98 -1.83
N GLY A 46 2.86 1.85 -1.87
CA GLY A 46 1.94 2.98 -2.08
C GLY A 46 1.63 3.73 -0.78
N PRO A 47 0.59 4.58 -0.75
CA PRO A 47 0.10 5.14 0.50
C PRO A 47 -0.40 4.01 1.43
N TYR A 48 -0.08 4.09 2.73
CA TYR A 48 -0.61 3.14 3.70
C TYR A 48 -2.01 3.58 4.14
N LEU A 49 -3.03 2.84 3.74
CA LEU A 49 -4.44 3.22 3.90
C LEU A 49 -5.08 2.68 5.18
N TRP A 50 -4.33 1.98 6.02
CA TRP A 50 -4.82 1.51 7.31
C TRP A 50 -4.60 2.58 8.40
N ALA A 51 -5.60 2.76 9.26
CA ALA A 51 -5.50 3.54 10.49
C ALA A 51 -6.36 2.89 11.60
N ASP A 52 -6.00 3.15 12.86
CA ASP A 52 -6.74 2.68 14.04
C ASP A 52 -7.99 3.54 14.28
N GLY A 53 -8.97 3.42 13.40
CA GLY A 53 -10.21 4.19 13.46
C GLY A 53 -9.94 5.70 13.49
N SER A 54 -10.50 6.38 14.48
CA SER A 54 -10.35 7.83 14.64
C SER A 54 -8.97 8.27 15.15
N ASN A 55 -8.07 7.33 15.50
CA ASN A 55 -6.70 7.65 15.90
C ASN A 55 -5.86 7.89 14.65
N PRO A 56 -5.36 9.13 14.44
CA PRO A 56 -4.64 9.46 13.22
C PRO A 56 -3.29 8.76 13.14
N THR A 57 -2.92 8.31 11.94
CA THR A 57 -1.54 7.90 11.63
C THR A 57 -0.59 9.10 11.75
N PRO A 58 0.74 8.90 11.77
CA PRO A 58 1.70 10.01 11.71
C PRO A 58 1.50 10.93 10.48
N ASP A 59 1.00 10.38 9.38
CA ASP A 59 0.66 11.13 8.16
C ASP A 59 -0.75 11.75 8.19
N GLY A 60 -1.47 11.62 9.31
CA GLY A 60 -2.76 12.26 9.56
C GLY A 60 -3.99 11.50 9.06
N LEU A 61 -3.84 10.28 8.53
CA LEU A 61 -4.97 9.47 8.09
C LEU A 61 -5.76 8.95 9.31
N ALA A 62 -7.06 9.18 9.32
CA ALA A 62 -7.99 8.62 10.29
C ALA A 62 -9.31 8.23 9.61
N TRP A 63 -9.94 7.18 10.11
CA TRP A 63 -11.19 6.61 9.64
C TRP A 63 -12.31 6.85 10.66
N GLN A 64 -13.31 7.64 10.27
CA GLN A 64 -14.54 7.85 11.02
C GLN A 64 -15.60 6.84 10.57
N PRO A 65 -16.59 6.49 11.41
CA PRO A 65 -17.71 5.65 10.99
C PRO A 65 -18.43 6.19 9.74
N THR A 66 -18.47 7.52 9.57
CA THR A 66 -19.06 8.19 8.41
C THR A 66 -18.26 8.04 7.12
N ASP A 67 -17.03 7.53 7.18
CA ASP A 67 -16.21 7.24 5.99
C ASP A 67 -16.54 5.88 5.37
N PHE A 68 -17.41 5.09 6.00
CA PHE A 68 -17.84 3.78 5.53
C PHE A 68 -19.32 3.78 5.17
N GLU A 69 -19.68 2.83 4.33
CA GLU A 69 -21.06 2.39 4.18
C GLU A 69 -21.59 1.75 5.48
N ALA A 70 -22.87 1.42 5.50
CA ALA A 70 -23.54 0.89 6.70
C ALA A 70 -22.92 -0.42 7.26
N ASP A 71 -22.11 -1.13 6.47
CA ASP A 71 -21.42 -2.34 6.90
C ASP A 71 -20.11 -2.09 7.65
N GLY A 72 -19.61 -0.85 7.68
CA GLY A 72 -18.38 -0.48 8.39
C GLY A 72 -17.08 -0.98 7.74
N THR A 73 -17.14 -1.49 6.51
CA THR A 73 -15.99 -2.03 5.76
C THR A 73 -15.83 -1.33 4.42
N HIS A 74 -16.89 -1.22 3.63
CA HIS A 74 -16.78 -0.57 2.33
C HIS A 74 -16.67 0.94 2.52
N PRO A 75 -15.71 1.63 1.86
CA PRO A 75 -15.66 3.08 1.89
C PRO A 75 -16.95 3.69 1.33
N GLY A 76 -17.54 4.62 2.07
CA GLY A 76 -18.57 5.50 1.56
C GLY A 76 -17.96 6.72 0.86
N PRO A 77 -18.77 7.69 0.39
CA PRO A 77 -18.27 8.78 -0.45
C PRO A 77 -17.10 9.61 0.15
N SER A 78 -17.11 9.86 1.47
CA SER A 78 -16.00 10.58 2.11
C SER A 78 -14.75 9.71 2.24
N GLY A 79 -14.89 8.40 2.47
CA GLY A 79 -13.78 7.47 2.52
C GLY A 79 -13.16 7.24 1.15
N GLU A 80 -13.96 7.07 0.11
CA GLU A 80 -13.52 7.04 -1.29
C GLU A 80 -12.71 8.28 -1.64
N THR A 81 -13.18 9.46 -1.24
CA THR A 81 -12.47 10.73 -1.45
C THR A 81 -11.12 10.74 -0.75
N LYS A 82 -11.02 10.24 0.49
CA LYS A 82 -9.75 10.12 1.22
C LYS A 82 -8.77 9.19 0.50
N VAL A 83 -9.22 8.00 0.10
CA VAL A 83 -8.40 7.03 -0.64
C VAL A 83 -7.92 7.64 -1.95
N GLY A 84 -8.84 8.23 -2.73
CA GLY A 84 -8.54 8.87 -4.00
C GLY A 84 -7.53 10.00 -3.86
N ALA A 85 -7.66 10.85 -2.84
CA ALA A 85 -6.71 11.92 -2.56
C ALA A 85 -5.31 11.38 -2.19
N ALA A 86 -5.23 10.34 -1.36
CA ALA A 86 -3.97 9.72 -0.98
C ALA A 86 -3.26 9.09 -2.19
N LEU A 87 -3.99 8.34 -3.02
CA LEU A 87 -3.48 7.75 -4.25
C LEU A 87 -3.02 8.82 -5.25
N LEU A 88 -3.85 9.85 -5.49
CA LEU A 88 -3.52 10.93 -6.41
C LEU A 88 -2.28 11.70 -5.94
N SER A 89 -2.17 11.96 -4.64
CA SER A 89 -0.98 12.57 -4.05
C SER A 89 0.26 11.72 -4.28
N PHE A 90 0.19 10.41 -3.98
CA PHE A 90 1.27 9.47 -4.23
C PHE A 90 1.69 9.48 -5.70
N PHE A 91 0.74 9.30 -6.63
CA PHE A 91 1.04 9.23 -8.05
C PHE A 91 1.69 10.51 -8.59
N LYS A 92 1.27 11.69 -8.10
CA LYS A 92 1.80 12.99 -8.52
C LYS A 92 3.15 13.35 -7.91
N THR A 93 3.48 12.83 -6.73
CA THR A 93 4.64 13.33 -5.94
C THR A 93 5.74 12.29 -5.74
N SER A 94 5.43 11.00 -5.85
CA SER A 94 6.41 9.94 -5.64
C SER A 94 7.43 9.89 -6.80
N PRO A 95 8.74 9.76 -6.51
CA PRO A 95 9.77 9.71 -7.55
C PRO A 95 9.64 8.49 -8.47
N VAL A 96 8.93 7.44 -8.03
CA VAL A 96 8.72 6.20 -8.81
C VAL A 96 7.45 6.22 -9.66
N THR A 97 6.61 7.25 -9.51
CA THR A 97 5.34 7.36 -10.25
C THR A 97 5.18 8.66 -11.04
N ALA A 98 5.64 9.78 -10.49
CA ALA A 98 5.37 11.11 -11.03
C ALA A 98 5.81 11.25 -12.49
N SER A 99 6.94 10.65 -12.84
CA SER A 99 7.53 10.78 -14.17
C SER A 99 6.71 10.16 -15.29
N TRP A 100 5.87 9.15 -15.02
CA TRP A 100 4.98 8.53 -16.01
C TRP A 100 3.52 8.88 -15.80
N PHE A 101 3.10 9.21 -14.57
CA PHE A 101 1.72 9.60 -14.27
C PHE A 101 1.36 11.01 -14.76
N LEU A 102 2.33 11.94 -14.77
CA LEU A 102 2.13 13.33 -15.19
C LEU A 102 2.39 13.57 -16.68
N ARG A 103 2.57 12.51 -17.48
CA ARG A 103 2.81 12.62 -18.92
C ARG A 103 1.52 12.64 -19.73
#